data_AF-A0A914QZV3-F1
#
_entry.id   AF-A0A914QZV3-F1
#
_cell.length_a   1.000
_cell.length_b   1.000
_cell.length_c   1.000
_cell.angle_alpha   90.00
_cell.angle_beta   90.00
_cell.angle_gamma   90.00
#
_symmetry.space_group_name_H-M   'P 1'
#
loop_
_entity.id
_entity.type
_entity.pdbx_description
1 polymer ?
#
loop_
_entity_poly.entity_id
_entity_poly.type
_entity_poly.pdbx_seq_one_letter_code
_entity_poly.pdbx_strand_id
1 'polypeptide(L)'
;MAVINPCHTIQEYLDKNEKVEIIFYERYYDHEIAAGSYLVRNSEYSRKFIHFWADYFYRLPQSFHGTDNGAIHQVFMELNFPDETSKMQCYNIWNNSRGYDDLFAYQACTKHALTSNTSLFINETVKLIRKMSPGWVRDGWLTSTKWSPQDFM
;
A
#
# COMPACT_ATOMS: atom_id res chain seq x y z
N MET A 1 5.83 14.59 4.76
CA MET A 1 5.41 14.52 3.35
C MET A 1 5.13 15.94 2.88
N ALA A 2 5.49 16.30 1.66
CA ALA A 2 5.28 17.65 1.11
C ALA A 2 5.06 17.56 -0.40
N VAL A 3 4.22 18.45 -0.94
CA VAL A 3 4.15 18.65 -2.40
C VAL A 3 5.39 19.43 -2.81
N ILE A 4 6.21 18.84 -3.67
CA ILE A 4 7.48 19.42 -4.12
C ILE A 4 7.40 20.07 -5.49
N ASN A 5 6.41 19.70 -6.30
CA ASN A 5 6.25 20.22 -7.65
C ASN A 5 4.81 20.72 -7.89
N PRO A 6 4.58 22.05 -7.85
CA PRO A 6 3.27 22.63 -8.07
C PRO A 6 2.84 22.61 -9.56
N CYS A 7 3.71 22.17 -10.48
CA CYS A 7 3.36 22.02 -11.89
C CYS A 7 2.55 20.74 -12.17
N HIS A 8 2.50 19.81 -11.20
CA HIS A 8 1.63 18.64 -11.26
C HIS A 8 0.40 18.84 -10.39
N THR A 9 -0.72 18.29 -10.84
CA THR A 9 -1.99 18.30 -10.12
C THR A 9 -2.37 16.89 -9.65
N ILE A 10 -3.05 16.79 -8.51
CA ILE A 10 -3.47 15.49 -7.97
C ILE A 10 -4.41 14.73 -8.93
N GLN A 11 -5.10 15.46 -9.81
CA GLN A 11 -5.99 14.93 -10.84
C GLN A 11 -5.28 14.01 -11.84
N GLU A 12 -3.97 14.19 -12.06
CA GLU A 12 -3.16 13.34 -12.95
C GLU A 12 -3.09 11.89 -12.46
N TYR A 13 -3.31 11.68 -11.16
CA TYR A 13 -3.23 10.36 -10.52
C TYR A 13 -4.60 9.71 -10.30
N LEU A 14 -5.69 10.44 -10.53
CA LEU A 14 -7.04 9.88 -10.45
C LEU A 14 -7.25 8.84 -11.55
N ASP A 15 -7.93 7.75 -11.22
CA ASP A 15 -8.30 6.76 -12.23
C ASP A 15 -9.55 7.21 -13.00
N LYS A 16 -9.55 6.97 -14.31
CA LYS A 16 -10.70 7.27 -15.18
C LYS A 16 -11.81 6.22 -15.04
N ASN A 17 -11.49 5.03 -14.54
CA ASN A 17 -12.45 3.99 -14.25
C ASN A 17 -13.22 4.34 -12.98
N GLU A 18 -14.52 4.56 -13.11
CA GLU A 18 -15.40 4.91 -11.99
C GLU A 18 -15.53 3.81 -10.94
N LYS A 19 -15.19 2.55 -11.28
CA LYS A 19 -15.12 1.45 -10.32
C LYS A 19 -13.99 1.60 -9.32
N VAL A 20 -12.97 2.40 -9.62
CA VAL A 20 -11.84 2.63 -8.70
C VAL A 20 -12.28 3.58 -7.61
N GLU A 21 -12.27 3.07 -6.38
CA GLU A 21 -12.65 3.81 -5.19
C GLU A 21 -11.46 4.16 -4.31
N ILE A 22 -10.39 3.37 -4.34
CA ILE A 22 -9.20 3.61 -3.53
C ILE A 22 -7.96 3.53 -4.42
N ILE A 23 -7.02 4.45 -4.22
CA ILE A 23 -5.72 4.47 -4.91
C ILE A 23 -4.62 4.50 -3.84
N PHE A 24 -3.84 3.43 -3.81
CA PHE A 24 -2.59 3.33 -3.06
C PHE A 24 -1.39 3.37 -4.02
N TYR A 25 -0.18 3.39 -3.45
CA TYR A 25 1.05 3.32 -4.22
C TYR A 25 2.04 2.32 -3.60
N GLU A 26 2.88 1.75 -4.45
CA GLU A 26 4.03 0.98 -4.01
C GLU A 26 5.11 1.95 -3.52
N ARG A 27 5.57 1.76 -2.28
CA ARG A 27 6.66 2.58 -1.77
C ARG A 27 7.93 2.32 -2.56
N TYR A 28 8.67 3.37 -2.88
CA TYR A 28 9.87 3.21 -3.71
C TYR A 28 10.97 2.41 -2.98
N TYR A 29 11.16 2.69 -1.69
CA TYR A 29 12.22 2.11 -0.85
C TYR A 29 12.11 0.60 -0.63
N ASP A 30 10.92 0.08 -0.35
CA ASP A 30 10.72 -1.29 0.17
C ASP A 30 9.55 -2.00 -0.55
N HIS A 31 8.99 -3.06 0.04
CA HIS A 31 7.91 -3.84 -0.59
C HIS A 31 6.50 -3.39 -0.17
N GLU A 32 6.37 -2.23 0.47
CA GLU A 32 5.10 -1.73 1.00
C GLU A 32 4.09 -1.35 -0.07
N ILE A 33 2.82 -1.65 0.22
CA ILE A 33 1.71 -0.79 -0.21
C ILE A 33 1.67 0.33 0.84
N ALA A 34 2.09 1.53 0.46
CA ALA A 34 2.34 2.58 1.42
C ALA A 34 1.04 3.16 2.02
N ALA A 35 1.02 3.33 3.34
CA ALA A 35 -0.05 4.01 4.07
C ALA A 35 0.15 5.53 4.17
N GLY A 36 1.34 6.04 3.84
CA GLY A 36 1.68 7.45 4.07
C GLY A 36 0.90 8.46 3.22
N SER A 37 0.31 8.02 2.10
CA SER A 37 -0.56 8.83 1.24
C SER A 37 -1.41 7.95 0.34
N TYR A 38 -2.67 8.32 0.15
CA TYR A 38 -3.59 7.55 -0.68
C TYR A 38 -4.80 8.42 -1.02
N LEU A 39 -5.52 8.06 -2.08
CA LEU A 39 -6.78 8.72 -2.44
C LEU A 39 -7.93 7.77 -2.19
N VAL A 40 -8.99 8.30 -1.58
CA VAL A 40 -10.20 7.53 -1.27
C VAL A 40 -11.43 8.29 -1.74
N ARG A 41 -12.21 7.65 -2.61
CA ARG A 41 -13.54 8.11 -3.01
C ARG A 41 -14.50 7.94 -1.84
N ASN A 42 -15.37 8.92 -1.61
CA ASN A 42 -16.41 8.82 -0.58
C ASN A 42 -17.54 7.87 -1.01
N SER A 43 -17.35 6.57 -0.78
CA SER A 43 -18.28 5.49 -1.08
C SER A 43 -18.51 4.60 0.14
N GLU A 44 -19.51 3.72 0.09
CA GLU A 44 -19.75 2.76 1.16
C GLU A 44 -18.59 1.77 1.32
N TYR A 45 -18.05 1.26 0.21
CA TYR A 45 -16.92 0.32 0.25
C TYR A 45 -15.66 0.98 0.82
N SER A 46 -15.31 2.18 0.37
CA SER A 46 -14.17 2.93 0.91
C SER A 46 -14.24 3.19 2.42
N ARG A 47 -15.42 3.60 2.92
CA ARG A 47 -15.60 3.82 4.36
C ARG A 47 -15.45 2.51 5.15
N LYS A 48 -16.03 1.41 4.65
CA LYS A 48 -15.86 0.08 5.25
C LYS A 48 -14.40 -0.35 5.26
N PHE A 49 -13.67 -0.14 4.16
CA PHE A 49 -12.24 -0.45 4.07
C PHE A 49 -11.42 0.33 5.10
N ILE A 50 -11.59 1.66 5.17
CA ILE A 50 -10.84 2.49 6.14
C ILE A 50 -11.19 2.10 7.58
N HIS A 51 -12.46 1.87 7.91
CA HIS A 51 -12.85 1.43 9.26
C HIS A 51 -12.22 0.08 9.61
N PHE A 52 -12.29 -0.90 8.70
CA PHE A 52 -11.69 -2.21 8.91
C PHE A 52 -10.17 -2.13 9.10
N TRP A 53 -9.49 -1.29 8.30
CA TRP A 53 -8.06 -1.05 8.46
C TRP A 53 -7.71 -0.28 9.74
N ALA A 54 -8.55 0.65 10.19
CA ALA A 54 -8.36 1.34 11.47
C ALA A 54 -8.51 0.37 12.66
N ASP A 55 -9.48 -0.54 12.60
CA ASP A 55 -9.73 -1.55 13.63
C ASP A 55 -8.58 -2.55 13.77
N TYR A 56 -7.68 -2.64 12.78
CA TYR A 56 -6.46 -3.44 12.90
C TYR A 56 -5.56 -2.99 14.03
N PHE A 57 -5.69 -1.75 14.51
CA PHE A 57 -5.02 -1.29 15.73
C PHE A 57 -5.16 -2.29 16.89
N TYR A 58 -6.33 -2.92 17.03
CA TYR A 58 -6.61 -3.91 18.08
C TYR A 58 -6.20 -5.34 17.72
N ARG A 59 -5.81 -5.60 16.47
CA ARG A 59 -5.50 -6.92 15.91
C ARG A 59 -4.02 -7.08 15.52
N LEU A 60 -3.19 -6.06 15.75
CA LEU A 60 -1.76 -6.12 15.48
C LEU A 60 -1.10 -7.27 16.27
N PRO A 61 -0.16 -8.01 15.65
CA PRO A 61 0.57 -9.04 16.37
C PRO A 61 1.48 -8.40 17.44
N GLN A 62 1.82 -9.16 18.49
CA GLN A 62 2.71 -8.72 19.57
C GLN A 62 4.20 -8.71 19.16
N SER A 63 4.48 -8.79 17.86
CA SER A 63 5.79 -8.81 17.22
C SER A 63 6.14 -7.44 16.61
N PHE A 64 7.30 -7.29 15.97
CA PHE A 64 7.59 -6.07 15.22
C PHE A 64 6.69 -5.98 13.98
N HIS A 65 5.72 -5.07 14.00
CA HIS A 65 4.60 -5.14 13.05
C HIS A 65 4.50 -3.97 12.06
N GLY A 66 5.22 -2.85 12.24
CA GLY A 66 5.17 -1.71 11.30
C GLY A 66 3.85 -0.92 11.28
N THR A 67 3.10 -0.96 12.39
CA THR A 67 1.83 -0.22 12.60
C THR A 67 0.81 -0.39 11.46
N ASP A 68 0.17 0.69 11.06
CA ASP A 68 -0.77 0.81 9.95
C ASP A 68 -0.17 0.40 8.59
N ASN A 69 1.10 0.73 8.31
CA ASN A 69 1.79 0.31 7.09
C ASN A 69 1.96 -1.21 7.03
N GLY A 70 2.20 -1.89 8.15
CA GLY A 70 2.18 -3.36 8.17
C GLY A 70 0.76 -3.92 8.05
N ALA A 71 -0.19 -3.34 8.79
CA ALA A 71 -1.57 -3.83 8.84
C ALA A 71 -2.29 -3.81 7.50
N ILE A 72 -2.04 -2.83 6.64
CA ILE A 72 -2.72 -2.71 5.34
C ILE A 72 -2.50 -3.94 4.44
N HIS A 73 -1.34 -4.58 4.55
CA HIS A 73 -1.05 -5.81 3.83
C HIS A 73 -1.97 -6.94 4.27
N GLN A 74 -2.19 -7.09 5.58
CA GLN A 74 -3.11 -8.10 6.11
C GLN A 74 -4.56 -7.78 5.76
N VAL A 75 -4.95 -6.51 5.77
CA VAL A 75 -6.29 -6.06 5.33
C VAL A 75 -6.56 -6.52 3.90
N PHE A 76 -5.62 -6.32 2.98
CA PHE A 76 -5.78 -6.79 1.61
C PHE A 76 -5.85 -8.30 1.50
N MET A 77 -5.04 -9.02 2.27
CA MET A 77 -5.12 -10.48 2.30
C MET A 77 -6.51 -10.95 2.77
N GLU A 78 -7.04 -10.38 3.85
CA GLU A 78 -8.33 -10.80 4.41
C GLU A 78 -9.53 -10.46 3.53
N LEU A 79 -9.54 -9.28 2.91
CA LEU A 79 -10.68 -8.84 2.10
C LEU A 79 -10.64 -9.41 0.68
N ASN A 80 -9.45 -9.66 0.12
CA ASN A 80 -9.28 -9.81 -1.32
C ASN A 80 -8.57 -11.09 -1.75
N PHE A 81 -8.07 -11.92 -0.82
CA PHE A 81 -7.30 -13.10 -1.18
C PHE A 81 -7.96 -14.42 -0.69
N PRO A 82 -8.36 -15.33 -1.60
CA PRO A 82 -9.13 -16.52 -1.25
C PRO A 82 -8.28 -17.66 -0.68
N ASP A 83 -6.99 -17.76 -1.00
CA ASP A 83 -6.16 -18.87 -0.54
C ASP A 83 -5.68 -18.66 0.91
N GLU A 84 -6.33 -19.39 1.83
CA GLU A 84 -6.00 -19.42 3.25
C GLU A 84 -4.57 -19.89 3.55
N THR A 85 -3.99 -20.73 2.69
CA THR A 85 -2.65 -21.26 2.90
C THR A 85 -1.62 -20.15 2.78
N SER A 86 -1.62 -19.40 1.68
CA SER A 86 -0.68 -18.28 1.52
C SER A 86 -0.95 -17.16 2.53
N LYS A 87 -2.22 -16.93 2.93
CA LYS A 87 -2.55 -15.99 4.01
C LYS A 87 -1.85 -16.35 5.31
N MET A 88 -2.00 -17.59 5.75
CA MET A 88 -1.34 -18.06 6.96
C MET A 88 0.18 -18.03 6.84
N GLN A 89 0.74 -18.40 5.68
CA GLN A 89 2.19 -18.33 5.46
C GLN A 89 2.73 -16.91 5.64
N CYS A 90 2.14 -15.90 4.99
CA CYS A 90 2.58 -14.52 5.15
C CYS A 90 2.31 -14.00 6.56
N TYR A 91 1.13 -14.29 7.14
CA TYR A 91 0.80 -13.88 8.51
C TYR A 91 1.79 -14.46 9.53
N ASN A 92 2.25 -15.69 9.35
CA ASN A 92 3.24 -16.31 10.23
C ASN A 92 4.58 -15.56 10.21
N ILE A 93 5.00 -15.00 9.07
CA ILE A 93 6.19 -14.14 9.00
C ILE A 93 5.95 -12.88 9.84
N TRP A 94 4.81 -12.22 9.65
CA TRP A 94 4.46 -11.00 10.39
C TRP A 94 4.37 -11.23 11.89
N ASN A 95 3.68 -12.28 12.32
CA ASN A 95 3.46 -12.61 13.73
C ASN A 95 4.74 -13.03 14.47
N ASN A 96 5.82 -13.36 13.74
CA ASN A 96 7.12 -13.69 14.33
C ASN A 96 8.21 -12.65 14.03
N SER A 97 7.85 -11.54 13.38
CA SER A 97 8.77 -10.49 12.95
C SER A 97 9.50 -9.82 14.11
N ARG A 98 10.80 -9.59 13.94
CA ARG A 98 11.68 -8.99 14.97
C ARG A 98 12.21 -7.62 14.57
N GLY A 99 12.06 -7.24 13.31
CA GLY A 99 12.58 -5.97 12.78
C GLY A 99 12.18 -5.75 11.33
N TYR A 100 12.83 -4.77 10.71
CA TYR A 100 12.50 -4.36 9.34
C TYR A 100 12.71 -5.46 8.30
N ASP A 101 13.75 -6.30 8.43
CA ASP A 101 14.00 -7.37 7.45
C ASP A 101 12.86 -8.39 7.40
N ASP A 102 12.36 -8.82 8.56
CA ASP A 102 11.20 -9.72 8.66
C ASP A 102 9.93 -9.05 8.14
N LEU A 103 9.75 -7.76 8.46
CA LEU A 103 8.61 -6.98 7.98
C LEU A 103 8.64 -6.84 6.45
N PHE A 104 9.80 -6.60 5.84
CA PHE A 104 9.97 -6.54 4.39
C PHE A 104 9.71 -7.89 3.73
N ALA A 105 10.11 -9.00 4.37
CA ALA A 105 9.79 -10.35 3.90
C ALA A 105 8.28 -10.60 3.93
N TYR A 106 7.58 -10.17 5.00
CA TYR A 106 6.13 -10.24 5.07
C TYR A 106 5.42 -9.41 3.98
N GLN A 107 5.86 -8.16 3.78
CA GLN A 107 5.33 -7.28 2.73
C GLN A 107 5.53 -7.90 1.34
N ALA A 108 6.71 -8.46 1.07
CA ALA A 108 6.99 -9.15 -0.19
C ALA A 108 6.09 -10.39 -0.37
N CYS A 109 5.88 -11.18 0.68
CA CYS A 109 5.00 -12.36 0.66
C CYS A 109 3.56 -11.98 0.27
N THR A 110 2.96 -11.03 1.00
CA THR A 110 1.58 -10.58 0.74
C THR A 110 1.44 -9.94 -0.63
N LYS A 111 2.40 -9.10 -1.02
CA LYS A 111 2.41 -8.46 -2.35
C LYS A 111 2.50 -9.49 -3.46
N HIS A 112 3.34 -10.51 -3.32
CA HIS A 112 3.45 -11.60 -4.30
C HIS A 112 2.12 -12.33 -4.45
N ALA A 113 1.45 -12.64 -3.34
CA ALA A 113 0.13 -13.27 -3.37
C ALA A 113 -0.92 -12.39 -4.09
N LEU A 114 -1.03 -11.12 -3.68
CA LEU A 114 -2.02 -10.16 -4.19
C LEU A 114 -1.79 -9.74 -5.66
N THR A 115 -0.54 -9.78 -6.12
CA THR A 115 -0.13 -9.30 -7.46
C THR A 115 0.47 -10.38 -8.35
N SER A 116 0.21 -11.65 -8.01
CA SER A 116 0.63 -12.85 -8.76
C SER A 116 0.20 -12.82 -10.23
N ASN A 117 -0.83 -12.05 -10.56
CA ASN A 117 -1.05 -11.52 -11.90
C ASN A 117 -0.75 -10.02 -11.89
N THR A 118 -0.03 -9.54 -12.90
CA THR A 118 0.45 -8.17 -13.18
C THR A 118 -0.58 -7.03 -13.11
N SER A 119 -1.78 -7.29 -12.59
CA SER A 119 -2.86 -6.36 -12.34
C SER A 119 -2.38 -5.14 -11.54
N LEU A 120 -2.73 -3.96 -12.03
CA LEU A 120 -2.65 -2.69 -11.29
C LEU A 120 -3.80 -2.55 -10.27
N PHE A 121 -4.70 -3.53 -10.23
CA PHE A 121 -5.94 -3.48 -9.46
C PHE A 121 -6.04 -4.66 -8.50
N ILE A 122 -6.54 -4.38 -7.30
CA ILE A 122 -6.97 -5.37 -6.32
C ILE A 122 -8.51 -5.36 -6.35
N ASN A 123 -9.11 -6.48 -6.77
CA ASN A 123 -10.56 -6.66 -6.93
C ASN A 123 -11.27 -5.64 -7.84
N GLU A 124 -10.58 -5.08 -8.83
CA GLU A 124 -11.07 -3.99 -9.72
C GLU A 124 -11.42 -2.64 -9.03
N THR A 125 -11.53 -2.62 -7.70
CA THR A 125 -11.96 -1.44 -6.91
C THR A 125 -10.80 -0.65 -6.34
N VAL A 126 -9.65 -1.28 -6.09
CA VAL A 126 -8.46 -0.64 -5.53
C VAL A 126 -7.37 -0.61 -6.59
N LYS A 127 -6.84 0.58 -6.87
CA LYS A 127 -5.68 0.76 -7.76
C LYS A 127 -4.39 0.84 -6.95
N LEU A 128 -3.35 0.21 -7.46
CA LEU A 128 -1.99 0.30 -6.95
C LEU A 128 -1.10 0.97 -8.00
N ILE A 129 -0.61 2.18 -7.68
CA ILE A 129 0.40 2.86 -8.49
C ILE A 129 1.73 2.12 -8.30
N ARG A 130 2.28 1.58 -9.39
CA ARG A 130 3.53 0.82 -9.36
C ARG A 130 4.75 1.72 -9.19
N LYS A 131 5.83 1.12 -8.66
CA LYS A 131 7.16 1.73 -8.75
C LYS A 131 7.46 2.12 -10.21
N MET A 132 8.20 3.20 -10.40
CA MET A 132 8.60 3.74 -11.71
C MET A 132 7.46 4.35 -12.56
N SER A 133 6.22 4.40 -12.06
CA SER A 133 5.18 5.31 -12.57
C SER A 133 5.55 6.76 -12.21
N PRO A 134 5.13 7.80 -12.97
CA PRO A 134 5.40 9.20 -12.63
C PRO A 134 5.07 9.50 -11.16
N GLY A 135 5.97 10.22 -10.50
CA GLY A 135 6.24 10.09 -9.07
C GLY A 135 5.14 10.64 -8.17
N TRP A 136 4.23 9.77 -7.70
CA TRP A 136 3.25 10.12 -6.67
C TRP A 136 3.94 10.59 -5.38
N VAL A 137 4.66 9.69 -4.70
CA VAL A 137 5.45 9.96 -3.49
C VAL A 137 6.72 9.12 -3.56
N ARG A 138 7.84 9.70 -3.13
CA ARG A 138 9.05 8.92 -2.84
C ARG A 138 9.79 9.40 -1.60
N ASP A 139 10.54 8.49 -1.00
CA ASP A 139 11.38 8.80 0.14
C ASP A 139 12.54 9.72 -0.28
N GLY A 140 12.53 10.98 0.20
CA GLY A 140 13.50 11.99 -0.22
C GLY A 140 14.97 11.64 0.07
N TRP A 141 15.22 10.85 1.12
CA TRP A 141 16.58 10.43 1.48
C TRP A 141 17.24 9.55 0.41
N LEU A 142 16.45 8.84 -0.41
CA LEU A 142 16.96 8.01 -1.52
C LEU A 142 17.73 8.82 -2.57
N THR A 143 17.46 10.12 -2.68
CA THR A 143 18.09 11.01 -3.69
C THR A 143 18.78 12.22 -3.06
N SER A 144 19.10 12.17 -1.76
CA SER A 144 19.61 13.35 -1.04
C SER A 144 18.71 14.57 -1.24
N THR A 145 17.38 14.35 -1.18
CA THR A 145 16.32 15.35 -1.39
C THR A 145 16.35 16.09 -2.73
N LYS A 146 17.15 15.64 -3.71
CA LYS A 146 17.09 16.16 -5.08
C LYS A 146 15.81 15.67 -5.74
N TRP A 147 15.17 16.50 -6.55
CA TRP A 147 13.94 16.18 -7.27
C TRP A 147 14.04 16.46 -8.76
N SER A 148 13.14 15.83 -9.52
CA SER A 148 13.00 15.96 -10.96
C SER A 148 11.67 16.63 -11.31
N PRO A 149 11.53 17.28 -12.47
CA PRO A 149 10.27 17.85 -12.92
C PRO A 149 9.11 16.86 -13.05
N GLN A 150 9.32 15.55 -12.89
CA GLN A 150 8.29 14.50 -12.90
C GLN A 150 7.85 14.04 -11.51
N ASP A 151 8.53 14.49 -10.44
CA ASP A 151 8.13 14.19 -9.07
C ASP A 151 6.95 15.08 -8.64
N PHE A 152 6.02 14.55 -7.84
CA PHE A 152 4.93 15.32 -7.22
C PHE A 152 5.13 15.52 -5.70
N MET A 153 5.35 14.44 -4.94
CA MET A 153 5.59 14.46 -3.48
C MET A 153 6.81 13.64 -3.02
#